data_AF-H2ZDI6-F1
#
_entry.id   AF-H2ZDI6-F1
#
_cell.length_a   1.000
_cell.length_b   1.000
_cell.length_c   1.000
_cell.angle_alpha   90.00
_cell.angle_beta   90.00
_cell.angle_gamma   90.00
#
_symmetry.space_group_name_H-M   'P 1'
#
loop_
_entity.id
_entity.type
_entity.pdbx_description
1 polymer ?
#
loop_
_entity_poly.entity_id
_entity_poly.type
_entity_poly.pdbx_seq_one_letter_code
_entity_poly.pdbx_strand_id
1 'polypeptide(L)'
;MAWLAHTGVIGAVIAPLTLMGGPLLIRAAWYTAGIVAGLSTVALCAPSEKFLNMGGPLAAGLGVVFVSSIGSAFIPPTGALGMGLYSVAVYGGLILFGAFLLYDTQRIIKRAESVPHPAYTTVPYDPVNASMSIYMDTINIFIRIATIMADNKKK
;
A
#
# COMPACT_ATOMS: atom_id res chain seq x y z
N MET A 1 9.22 -8.62 -19.20
CA MET A 1 9.35 -7.21 -19.66
C MET A 1 8.32 -6.27 -19.03
N ALA A 2 7.03 -6.64 -18.95
CA ALA A 2 6.00 -5.79 -18.33
C ALA A 2 6.31 -5.36 -16.88
N TRP A 3 6.87 -6.26 -16.06
CA TRP A 3 7.25 -5.94 -14.68
C TRP A 3 8.37 -4.87 -14.59
N LEU A 4 9.40 -4.96 -15.43
CA LEU A 4 10.48 -3.95 -15.46
C LEU A 4 9.97 -2.58 -15.94
N ALA A 5 9.09 -2.58 -16.94
CA ALA A 5 8.44 -1.35 -17.39
C ALA A 5 7.60 -0.75 -16.26
N HIS A 6 6.86 -1.58 -15.53
CA HIS A 6 6.06 -1.14 -14.40
C HIS A 6 6.91 -0.50 -13.29
N THR A 7 7.94 -1.20 -12.82
CA THR A 7 8.80 -0.68 -11.74
C THR A 7 9.55 0.58 -12.16
N GLY A 8 9.95 0.69 -13.43
CA GLY A 8 10.51 1.91 -14.00
C GLY A 8 9.54 3.10 -13.98
N VAL A 9 8.29 2.88 -14.42
CA VAL A 9 7.24 3.92 -14.41
C VAL A 9 6.93 4.36 -12.98
N ILE A 10 6.76 3.42 -12.05
CA ILE A 10 6.51 3.76 -10.65
C ILE A 10 7.69 4.53 -10.03
N GLY A 11 8.92 4.12 -10.33
CA GLY A 11 10.12 4.86 -9.91
C GLY A 11 10.11 6.30 -10.42
N ALA A 12 9.73 6.52 -11.69
CA ALA A 12 9.62 7.86 -12.26
C ALA A 12 8.52 8.70 -11.60
N VAL A 13 7.37 8.10 -11.28
CA VAL A 13 6.25 8.79 -10.60
C VAL A 13 6.62 9.19 -9.15
N ILE A 14 7.42 8.37 -8.48
CA ILE A 14 7.87 8.60 -7.09
C ILE A 14 9.08 9.54 -7.03
N ALA A 15 9.84 9.68 -8.12
CA ALA A 15 11.04 10.51 -8.19
C ALA A 15 10.89 11.94 -7.62
N PRO A 16 9.78 12.67 -7.81
CA PRO A 16 9.60 13.99 -7.21
C PRO A 16 9.66 14.01 -5.68
N LEU A 17 9.39 12.89 -4.99
CA LEU A 17 9.52 12.80 -3.53
C LEU A 17 10.97 12.95 -3.07
N THR A 18 11.96 12.70 -3.94
CA THR A 18 13.38 12.92 -3.63
C THR A 18 13.69 14.37 -3.25
N LEU A 19 12.85 15.32 -3.69
CA LEU A 19 12.94 16.73 -3.33
C LEU A 19 12.64 17.00 -1.84
N MET A 20 12.00 16.06 -1.13
CA MET A 20 11.73 16.16 0.32
C MET A 20 12.99 15.95 1.17
N GLY A 21 14.07 15.43 0.57
CA GLY A 21 15.38 15.24 1.17
C GLY A 21 15.72 13.77 1.44
N GLY A 22 16.92 13.35 1.00
CA GLY A 22 17.41 11.97 1.11
C GLY A 22 17.36 11.38 2.54
N PRO A 23 17.83 12.08 3.59
CA PRO A 23 17.80 11.55 4.96
C PRO A 23 16.38 11.28 5.49
N LEU A 24 15.40 12.09 5.06
CA LEU A 24 14.00 11.90 5.45
C LEU A 24 13.43 10.65 4.79
N LEU A 25 13.68 10.48 3.49
CA LEU A 25 13.21 9.31 2.74
C LEU A 25 13.83 8.00 3.23
N ILE A 26 15.12 7.99 3.59
CA ILE A 26 15.76 6.79 4.14
C ILE A 26 15.09 6.36 5.46
N ARG A 27 14.78 7.33 6.33
CA ARG A 27 14.05 7.04 7.58
C ARG A 27 12.63 6.55 7.31
N ALA A 28 11.92 7.19 6.38
CA ALA A 28 10.59 6.77 5.97
C ALA A 28 10.61 5.34 5.39
N ALA A 29 11.65 4.98 4.63
CA ALA A 29 11.84 3.64 4.10
C ALA A 29 12.05 2.62 5.23
N TRP A 30 12.84 2.95 6.26
CA TRP A 30 13.05 2.08 7.41
C TRP A 30 11.79 1.87 8.25
N TYR A 31 11.00 2.93 8.47
CA TYR A 31 9.70 2.79 9.13
C TYR A 31 8.73 1.94 8.31
N THR A 32 8.71 2.15 7.00
CA THR A 32 7.87 1.34 6.10
C THR A 32 8.30 -0.12 6.11
N ALA A 33 9.60 -0.40 6.07
CA ALA A 33 10.12 -1.76 6.18
C ALA A 33 9.68 -2.44 7.49
N GLY A 34 9.72 -1.72 8.61
CA GLY A 34 9.22 -2.22 9.89
C GLY A 34 7.71 -2.50 9.89
N ILE A 35 6.91 -1.60 9.33
CA ILE A 35 5.45 -1.76 9.22
C ILE A 35 5.12 -2.95 8.32
N VAL A 36 5.71 -3.02 7.13
CA VAL A 36 5.47 -4.10 6.16
C VAL A 36 5.89 -5.44 6.73
N ALA A 37 7.07 -5.52 7.36
CA ALA A 37 7.53 -6.75 8.00
C ALA A 37 6.60 -7.17 9.14
N GLY A 38 6.22 -6.24 10.03
CA GLY A 38 5.36 -6.52 11.18
C GLY A 38 3.93 -6.91 10.77
N LEU A 39 3.36 -6.25 9.77
CA LEU A 39 2.03 -6.61 9.27
C LEU A 39 2.08 -7.94 8.52
N SER A 40 3.10 -8.18 7.70
CA SER A 40 3.24 -9.46 6.98
C SER A 40 3.37 -10.64 7.94
N THR A 41 4.12 -10.50 9.05
CA THR A 41 4.21 -11.56 10.07
C THR A 41 2.89 -11.79 10.79
N VAL A 42 2.12 -10.73 11.07
CA VAL A 42 0.76 -10.87 11.62
C VAL A 42 -0.16 -11.60 10.64
N ALA A 43 -0.10 -11.28 9.34
CA ALA A 43 -0.91 -11.95 8.32
C ALA A 43 -0.58 -13.45 8.20
N LEU A 44 0.71 -13.81 8.33
CA LEU A 44 1.17 -15.20 8.34
C LEU A 44 0.63 -15.99 9.55
N CYS A 45 0.51 -15.34 10.70
CA CYS A 45 0.00 -15.96 11.93
C CYS A 45 -1.53 -15.90 12.07
N ALA A 46 -2.22 -15.12 11.24
CA ALA A 46 -3.66 -14.91 11.34
C ALA A 46 -4.47 -15.93 10.52
N PRO A 47 -5.62 -16.42 11.02
CA PRO A 47 -6.49 -17.33 10.27
C PRO A 47 -7.04 -16.66 9.00
N SER A 48 -6.88 -17.34 7.86
CA SER A 48 -7.05 -16.80 6.50
C SER A 48 -8.51 -16.49 6.08
N GLU A 49 -9.49 -16.97 6.85
CA GLU A 49 -10.91 -16.83 6.47
C GLU A 49 -11.49 -15.45 6.77
N LYS A 50 -10.94 -14.73 7.76
CA LYS A 50 -11.50 -13.43 8.18
C LYS A 50 -11.17 -12.29 7.21
N PHE A 51 -9.94 -12.20 6.71
CA PHE A 51 -9.60 -11.08 5.84
C PHE A 51 -10.14 -11.26 4.43
N LEU A 52 -10.29 -12.48 3.91
CA LEU A 52 -10.84 -12.68 2.56
C LEU A 52 -12.26 -12.09 2.41
N ASN A 53 -13.07 -12.14 3.48
CA ASN A 53 -14.39 -11.54 3.56
C ASN A 53 -14.37 -10.02 3.78
N MET A 54 -13.21 -9.42 4.11
CA MET A 54 -13.05 -7.98 4.29
C MET A 54 -12.80 -7.23 2.97
N GLY A 55 -12.75 -7.92 1.82
CA GLY A 55 -12.53 -7.28 0.51
C GLY A 55 -13.58 -6.21 0.17
N GLY A 56 -14.84 -6.41 0.56
CA GLY A 56 -15.91 -5.44 0.34
C GLY A 56 -15.69 -4.11 1.10
N PRO A 57 -15.56 -4.14 2.44
CA PRO A 57 -15.22 -2.95 3.22
C PRO A 57 -13.90 -2.29 2.81
N LEU A 58 -12.86 -3.06 2.49
CA LEU A 58 -11.57 -2.51 2.01
C LEU A 58 -11.74 -1.75 0.68
N ALA A 59 -12.50 -2.30 -0.27
CA ALA A 59 -12.77 -1.64 -1.55
C ALA A 59 -13.57 -0.34 -1.36
N ALA A 60 -14.54 -0.32 -0.45
CA ALA A 60 -15.27 0.90 -0.11
C ALA A 60 -14.33 1.96 0.50
N GLY A 61 -13.47 1.56 1.43
CA GLY A 61 -12.45 2.42 2.02
C GLY A 61 -11.47 2.98 0.98
N LEU A 62 -11.10 2.17 -0.02
CA LEU A 62 -10.26 2.59 -1.14
C LEU A 62 -10.94 3.69 -1.96
N GLY A 63 -12.24 3.55 -2.24
CA GLY A 63 -13.02 4.59 -2.90
C GLY A 63 -12.99 5.92 -2.13
N VAL A 64 -13.15 5.88 -0.81
CA VAL A 64 -13.09 7.08 0.05
C VAL A 64 -11.71 7.73 0.00
N VAL A 65 -10.64 6.94 0.15
CA VAL A 65 -9.27 7.44 0.11
C VAL A 65 -8.93 7.98 -1.27
N PHE A 66 -9.41 7.35 -2.34
CA PHE A 66 -9.20 7.78 -3.71
C PHE A 66 -9.85 9.13 -3.98
N VAL A 67 -11.14 9.28 -3.66
CA VAL A 67 -11.86 10.57 -3.78
C VAL A 67 -11.21 11.63 -2.91
N SER A 68 -10.76 11.28 -1.70
CA SER A 68 -10.07 12.21 -0.80
C SER A 68 -8.70 12.65 -1.33
N SER A 69 -7.98 11.75 -2.01
CA SER A 69 -6.67 12.04 -2.64
C SER A 69 -6.81 12.96 -3.85
N ILE A 70 -7.86 12.76 -4.66
CA ILE A 70 -8.18 13.68 -5.76
C ILE A 70 -8.63 15.02 -5.19
N GLY A 71 -9.52 15.01 -4.20
CA GLY A 71 -10.04 16.22 -3.57
C GLY A 71 -8.94 17.08 -2.94
N SER A 72 -7.95 16.48 -2.28
CA SER A 72 -6.83 17.20 -1.68
C SER A 72 -5.84 17.80 -2.69
N ALA A 73 -5.83 17.31 -3.94
CA ALA A 73 -5.03 17.90 -5.01
C ALA A 73 -5.62 19.23 -5.52
N PHE A 74 -6.95 19.41 -5.44
CA PHE A 74 -7.65 20.61 -5.92
C PHE A 74 -8.06 21.56 -4.79
N ILE A 75 -8.26 21.04 -3.57
CA ILE A 75 -8.72 21.82 -2.43
C ILE A 75 -7.55 22.03 -1.45
N PRO A 76 -7.09 23.29 -1.26
CA PRO A 76 -5.98 23.56 -0.36
C PRO A 76 -6.33 23.21 1.11
N PRO A 77 -5.37 22.73 1.91
CA PRO A 77 -5.59 22.31 3.30
C PRO A 77 -5.72 23.49 4.28
N THR A 78 -6.45 24.54 3.91
CA THR A 78 -6.65 25.75 4.73
C THR A 78 -8.02 25.78 5.43
N GLY A 79 -9.03 25.11 4.87
CA GLY A 79 -10.36 24.97 5.46
C GLY A 79 -10.60 23.61 6.10
N ALA A 80 -11.65 23.48 6.92
CA ALA A 80 -12.02 22.22 7.58
C ALA A 80 -12.24 21.07 6.59
N LEU A 81 -12.83 21.35 5.43
CA LEU A 81 -13.00 20.39 4.34
C LEU A 81 -11.65 19.94 3.76
N GLY A 82 -10.77 20.88 3.42
CA GLY A 82 -9.44 20.58 2.86
C GLY A 82 -8.55 19.81 3.84
N MET A 83 -8.54 20.18 5.12
CA MET A 83 -7.85 19.44 6.17
C MET A 83 -8.44 18.04 6.38
N GLY A 84 -9.77 17.91 6.31
CA GLY A 84 -10.46 16.62 6.39
C GLY A 84 -10.05 15.70 5.25
N LEU A 85 -10.11 16.18 4.00
CA LEU A 85 -9.69 15.41 2.82
C LEU A 85 -8.21 15.01 2.90
N TYR A 86 -7.34 15.94 3.28
CA TYR A 86 -5.92 15.65 3.46
C TYR A 86 -5.68 14.60 4.54
N SER A 87 -6.36 14.71 5.70
CA SER A 87 -6.22 13.74 6.80
C SER A 87 -6.69 12.34 6.40
N VAL A 88 -7.85 12.23 5.74
CA VAL A 88 -8.33 10.94 5.20
C VAL A 88 -7.38 10.42 4.12
N ALA A 89 -6.93 11.30 3.22
CA ALA A 89 -6.03 10.97 2.13
C ALA A 89 -4.63 10.59 2.59
N VAL A 90 -4.19 10.93 3.82
CA VAL A 90 -2.84 10.60 4.33
C VAL A 90 -2.91 9.56 5.46
N TYR A 91 -3.63 9.82 6.54
CA TYR A 91 -3.73 8.91 7.69
C TYR A 91 -4.76 7.81 7.46
N GLY A 92 -5.94 8.15 6.92
CA GLY A 92 -6.98 7.16 6.64
C GLY A 92 -6.49 6.10 5.65
N GLY A 93 -5.87 6.54 4.56
CA GLY A 93 -5.29 5.59 3.62
C GLY A 93 -4.04 4.86 4.14
N LEU A 94 -3.29 5.39 5.11
CA LEU A 94 -2.18 4.63 5.72
C LEU A 94 -2.71 3.39 6.43
N ILE A 95 -3.79 3.56 7.22
CA ILE A 95 -4.48 2.46 7.88
C ILE A 95 -5.06 1.49 6.84
N LEU A 96 -5.69 2.04 5.80
CA LEU A 96 -6.29 1.24 4.74
C LEU A 96 -5.27 0.38 3.99
N PHE A 97 -4.14 0.95 3.55
CA PHE A 97 -3.09 0.20 2.85
C PHE A 97 -2.35 -0.77 3.76
N GLY A 98 -2.25 -0.49 5.06
CA GLY A 98 -1.84 -1.49 6.04
C GLY A 98 -2.81 -2.68 6.13
N ALA A 99 -4.12 -2.42 6.07
CA ALA A 99 -5.12 -3.48 6.02
C ALA A 99 -5.13 -4.23 4.67
N PHE A 100 -4.91 -3.55 3.54
CA PHE A 100 -4.72 -4.20 2.23
C PHE A 100 -3.50 -5.09 2.24
N LEU A 101 -2.40 -4.66 2.86
CA LEU A 101 -1.20 -5.47 2.95
C LEU A 101 -1.46 -6.78 3.73
N LEU A 102 -2.24 -6.73 4.81
CA LEU A 102 -2.70 -7.93 5.52
C LEU A 102 -3.58 -8.82 4.62
N TYR A 103 -4.57 -8.22 3.96
CA TYR A 103 -5.50 -8.91 3.06
C TYR A 103 -4.77 -9.62 1.92
N ASP A 104 -3.87 -8.92 1.23
CA ASP A 104 -3.16 -9.42 0.07
C ASP A 104 -2.08 -10.43 0.46
N THR A 105 -1.44 -10.27 1.62
CA THR A 105 -0.55 -11.30 2.17
C THR A 105 -1.29 -12.61 2.43
N GLN A 106 -2.52 -12.57 2.94
CA GLN A 106 -3.31 -13.79 3.10
C GLN A 106 -3.84 -14.33 1.77
N ARG A 107 -4.19 -13.44 0.84
CA ARG A 107 -4.64 -13.82 -0.51
C ARG A 107 -3.55 -14.54 -1.29
N ILE A 108 -2.30 -14.08 -1.21
CA ILE A 108 -1.17 -14.73 -1.89
C ILE A 108 -0.88 -16.11 -1.29
N ILE A 109 -0.93 -16.26 0.04
CA ILE A 109 -0.76 -17.55 0.73
C ILE A 109 -1.85 -18.52 0.32
N LYS A 110 -3.12 -18.11 0.42
CA LYS A 110 -4.26 -18.95 0.04
C LYS A 110 -4.22 -19.36 -1.44
N ARG A 111 -3.73 -18.48 -2.31
CA ARG A 111 -3.54 -18.79 -3.74
C ARG A 111 -2.38 -19.75 -3.97
N ALA A 112 -1.34 -19.69 -3.16
CA ALA A 112 -0.24 -20.66 -3.21
C ALA A 112 -0.68 -22.04 -2.69
N GLU A 113 -1.48 -22.09 -1.63
CA GLU A 113 -2.04 -23.32 -1.07
C GLU A 113 -3.09 -23.98 -1.97
N SER A 114 -3.87 -23.18 -2.71
CA SER A 114 -4.96 -23.65 -3.56
C SER A 114 -4.54 -24.12 -4.95
N VAL A 115 -3.26 -23.99 -5.31
CA VAL A 115 -2.72 -24.51 -6.57
C VAL A 115 -2.28 -25.96 -6.34
N PRO A 116 -2.97 -26.97 -6.93
CA PRO A 116 -2.53 -28.36 -6.90
C PRO A 116 -1.10 -28.51 -7.43
N HIS A 117 -0.37 -29.49 -6.88
CA HIS A 117 1.00 -29.85 -7.29
C HIS A 117 1.19 -29.78 -8.81
N PRO A 118 2.36 -29.32 -9.29
CA PRO A 118 2.63 -28.97 -10.70
C PRO A 118 2.42 -30.09 -11.72
N ALA A 119 2.11 -31.32 -11.28
CA ALA A 119 1.75 -32.44 -12.12
C ALA A 119 0.29 -32.41 -12.65
N TYR A 120 -0.62 -31.61 -12.06
CA TYR A 120 -2.06 -31.68 -12.37
C TYR A 120 -2.71 -30.33 -12.72
N THR A 121 -1.95 -29.24 -12.83
CA THR A 121 -2.47 -27.89 -13.06
C THR A 121 -2.14 -27.37 -14.45
N THR A 122 -3.16 -26.88 -15.16
CA THR A 122 -3.04 -26.27 -16.50
C THR A 122 -2.45 -24.85 -16.47
N VAL A 123 -2.45 -24.19 -15.30
CA VAL A 123 -1.87 -22.87 -15.10
C VAL A 123 -0.92 -22.91 -13.90
N PRO A 124 0.40 -22.76 -14.11
CA PRO A 124 1.36 -22.69 -13.01
C PRO A 124 1.16 -21.43 -12.18
N TYR A 125 1.45 -21.49 -10.88
CA TYR A 125 1.40 -20.35 -9.99
C TYR A 125 2.43 -19.29 -10.42
N ASP A 126 1.98 -18.06 -10.65
CA ASP A 126 2.83 -16.91 -11.00
C ASP A 126 3.06 -16.02 -9.75
N PRO A 127 4.21 -16.16 -9.07
CA PRO A 127 4.52 -15.39 -7.87
C PRO A 127 4.73 -13.90 -8.16
N VAL A 128 5.16 -13.53 -9.38
CA VAL A 128 5.45 -12.13 -9.73
C VAL A 128 4.16 -11.34 -9.82
N ASN A 129 3.17 -11.89 -10.54
CA ASN A 129 1.86 -11.24 -10.65
C ASN A 129 1.10 -11.26 -9.31
N ALA A 130 1.29 -12.29 -8.48
CA ALA A 130 0.63 -12.40 -7.19
C ALA A 130 1.20 -11.43 -6.13
N SER A 131 2.50 -11.14 -6.16
CA SER A 131 3.16 -10.21 -5.23
C SER A 131 2.99 -8.73 -5.61
N MET A 132 2.42 -8.45 -6.78
CA MET A 132 2.24 -7.12 -7.33
C MET A 132 1.40 -6.19 -6.44
N SER A 133 0.38 -6.72 -5.77
CA SER A 133 -0.49 -5.92 -4.93
C SER A 133 0.18 -5.54 -3.60
N ILE A 134 0.92 -6.47 -2.99
CA ILE A 134 1.78 -6.22 -1.81
C ILE A 134 2.85 -5.16 -2.12
N TYR A 135 3.44 -5.20 -3.33
CA TYR A 135 4.37 -4.18 -3.80
C TYR A 135 3.72 -2.78 -3.83
N MET A 136 2.50 -2.68 -4.38
CA MET A 136 1.77 -1.41 -4.43
C MET A 136 1.36 -0.90 -3.06
N ASP A 137 0.92 -1.78 -2.15
CA ASP A 137 0.60 -1.40 -0.78
C ASP A 137 1.83 -0.85 -0.05
N THR A 138 2.98 -1.51 -0.23
CA THR A 138 4.26 -1.06 0.33
C THR A 138 4.62 0.35 -0.13
N ILE A 139 4.47 0.63 -1.43
CA ILE A 139 4.71 1.96 -1.98
C ILE A 139 3.72 2.98 -1.42
N ASN A 140 2.44 2.65 -1.36
CA ASN A 140 1.43 3.57 -0.85
C ASN A 140 1.67 3.91 0.62
N ILE A 141 2.06 2.93 1.44
CA ILE A 141 2.48 3.14 2.84
C ILE A 141 3.72 4.06 2.87
N PHE A 142 4.73 3.79 2.06
CA PHE A 142 5.96 4.60 2.00
C PHE A 142 5.69 6.08 1.70
N ILE A 143 4.92 6.36 0.64
CA ILE A 143 4.59 7.74 0.24
C ILE A 143 3.89 8.48 1.38
N ARG A 144 2.98 7.81 2.09
CA ARG A 144 2.24 8.38 3.22
C ARG A 144 3.13 8.66 4.41
N ILE A 145 3.99 7.71 4.78
CA ILE A 145 4.98 7.92 5.86
C ILE A 145 5.92 9.07 5.51
N ALA A 146 6.44 9.12 4.28
CA ALA A 146 7.28 10.22 3.82
C ALA A 146 6.55 11.57 3.92
N THR A 147 5.27 11.61 3.50
CA THR A 147 4.43 12.82 3.56
C THR A 147 4.21 13.28 5.01
N ILE A 148 3.87 12.37 5.92
CA ILE A 148 3.70 12.65 7.35
C ILE A 148 5.01 13.19 7.96
N MET A 149 6.14 12.56 7.63
CA MET A 149 7.45 13.00 8.12
C MET A 149 7.84 14.38 7.60
N ALA A 150 7.51 14.70 6.35
CA ALA A 150 7.79 16.00 5.78
C ALA A 150 6.92 17.11 6.37
N ASP A 151 5.65 16.82 6.68
CA ASP A 151 4.77 17.77 7.36
C ASP A 151 5.25 18.08 8.79
N ASN A 152 5.67 17.04 9.53
CA ASN A 152 6.24 17.20 10.87
C ASN A 152 7.56 17.97 10.90
N LYS A 153 8.34 18.00 9.81
CA LYS A 153 9.59 18.78 9.70
C LYS A 153 9.33 20.28 9.44
N LYS A 154 8.16 20.63 8.90
CA LYS A 154 7.80 22.03 8.57
C LYS A 154 7.22 22.79 9.77
N LYS A 155 6.78 22.08 10.81
CA LYS A 155 6.38 22.65 12.10
C LYS A 155 7.61 22.89 12.98
#